data_AF-A0AA38P0U3-F1
#
_entry.id   AF-A0AA38P0U3-F1
#
_cell.length_a   1.000
_cell.length_b   1.000
_cell.length_c   1.000
_cell.angle_alpha   90.00
_cell.angle_beta   90.00
_cell.angle_gamma   90.00
#
_symmetry.space_group_name_H-M   'P 1'
#
loop_
_entity.id
_entity.type
_entity.pdbx_description
1 polymer ?
#
loop_
_entity_poly.entity_id
_entity_poly.type
_entity_poly.pdbx_seq_one_letter_code
_entity_poly.pdbx_strand_id
1 'polypeptide(L)'
;LLPQVRAKDHLHAWSSPYSISLREERIREFGINVVTKGEAAKASGLADSTKSTYAAGLRRWHQYCDLENIPHTLRMPASITLILGFIGHYMGTVSGLTIRSWLSGIRSWHIQHGAPW
;
A
#
# COMPACT_ATOMS: atom_id res chain seq x y z
N LEU A 1 -13.12 2.37 3.35
CA LEU A 1 -13.50 2.63 1.94
C LEU A 1 -12.24 3.02 1.18
N LEU A 2 -11.95 2.37 0.05
CA LEU A 2 -10.81 2.75 -0.80
C LEU A 2 -11.19 4.04 -1.56
N PRO A 3 -10.51 5.17 -1.33
CA PRO A 3 -10.84 6.41 -2.05
C PRO A 3 -10.63 6.24 -3.56
N GLN A 4 -11.59 6.74 -4.32
CA GLN A 4 -11.54 6.84 -5.79
C GLN A 4 -10.64 8.02 -6.18
N VAL A 5 -9.34 7.79 -6.17
CA VAL A 5 -8.30 8.76 -6.53
C VAL A 5 -7.67 8.41 -7.88
N ARG A 6 -6.84 9.29 -8.45
CA ARG A 6 -6.10 8.97 -9.69
C ARG A 6 -5.06 7.90 -9.38
N ALA A 7 -4.76 7.01 -10.33
CA ALA A 7 -3.86 5.87 -10.11
C ALA A 7 -2.55 6.28 -9.39
N LYS A 8 -1.88 7.34 -9.84
CA LYS A 8 -0.64 7.84 -9.21
C LYS A 8 -0.75 8.27 -7.74
N ASP A 9 -1.96 8.59 -7.28
CA ASP A 9 -2.23 9.06 -5.93
C ASP A 9 -2.67 7.91 -4.99
N HIS A 10 -2.94 6.72 -5.53
CA HIS A 10 -3.42 5.54 -4.77
C HIS A 10 -2.44 5.13 -3.67
N LEU A 11 -1.14 5.29 -3.94
CA LEU A 11 -0.06 4.91 -3.03
C LEU A 11 -0.09 5.70 -1.72
N HIS A 12 -0.64 6.91 -1.73
CA HIS A 12 -0.74 7.79 -0.56
C HIS A 12 -2.16 7.87 0.00
N ALA A 13 -3.17 7.73 -0.85
CA ALA A 13 -4.57 7.88 -0.46
C ALA A 13 -5.14 6.64 0.23
N TRP A 14 -4.59 5.46 -0.01
CA TRP A 14 -5.10 4.23 0.58
C TRP A 14 -4.53 4.00 1.97
N SER A 15 -5.32 4.38 2.96
CA SER A 15 -5.04 4.14 4.37
C SER A 15 -5.67 2.83 4.84
N SER A 16 -4.91 2.09 5.65
CA SER A 16 -5.42 1.01 6.49
C SER A 16 -5.72 1.51 7.92
N PRO A 17 -6.56 0.80 8.69
CA PRO A 17 -6.75 1.11 10.12
C PRO A 17 -5.43 1.22 10.91
N TYR A 18 -4.45 0.37 10.58
CA TYR A 18 -3.10 0.44 11.15
C TYR A 18 -2.43 1.79 10.83
N SER A 19 -2.43 2.19 9.55
CA SER A 19 -1.77 3.43 9.12
C SER A 19 -2.42 4.69 9.70
N ILE A 20 -3.73 4.66 9.93
CA ILE A 20 -4.48 5.76 10.55
C ILE A 20 -4.07 5.88 12.02
N SER A 21 -4.11 4.76 12.76
CA SER A 21 -3.74 4.72 14.18
C SER A 21 -2.31 5.19 14.41
N LEU A 22 -1.37 4.71 13.57
CA LEU A 22 0.04 5.13 13.65
C LEU A 22 0.23 6.61 13.28
N ARG A 23 -0.53 7.12 12.30
CA ARG A 23 -0.49 8.55 11.96
C ARG A 23 -0.93 9.40 13.15
N GLU A 24 -2.03 9.03 13.80
CA GLU A 24 -2.55 9.75 14.96
C GLU A 24 -1.56 9.72 16.13
N GLU A 25 -0.94 8.58 16.39
CA GLU A 25 0.13 8.45 17.39
C GLU A 25 1.30 9.39 17.10
N ARG A 26 1.82 9.39 15.87
CA ARG A 26 2.90 10.32 15.49
C ARG A 26 2.48 11.78 15.55
N ILE A 27 1.22 12.11 15.27
CA ILE A 27 0.72 13.48 15.42
C ILE A 27 0.71 13.89 16.89
N ARG A 28 0.33 12.98 17.81
CA ARG A 28 0.38 13.24 19.25
C ARG A 28 1.81 13.44 19.75
N GLU A 29 2.77 12.67 19.24
CA GLU A 29 4.17 12.70 19.68
C GLU A 29 4.97 13.87 19.09
N PHE A 30 4.84 14.13 17.78
CA PHE A 30 5.70 15.08 17.04
C PHE A 30 4.96 16.31 16.50
N GLY A 31 3.63 16.35 16.62
CA GLY A 31 2.81 17.41 16.08
C GLY A 31 2.51 17.28 14.58
N ILE A 32 1.36 17.84 14.16
CA ILE A 32 0.84 17.71 12.79
C ILE A 32 1.80 18.24 11.71
N ASN A 33 2.54 19.32 12.02
CA ASN A 33 3.44 19.97 11.07
C ASN A 33 4.63 19.05 10.69
N VAL A 34 5.21 18.34 11.66
CA VAL A 34 6.32 17.41 11.42
C VAL A 34 5.84 16.22 10.58
N VAL A 35 4.71 15.63 10.96
CA VAL A 35 4.13 14.47 10.25
C VAL A 35 3.80 14.82 8.80
N THR A 36 3.15 15.96 8.56
CA THR A 36 2.72 16.37 7.22
C THR A 36 3.91 16.68 6.31
N LYS A 37 4.97 17.32 6.84
CA LYS A 37 6.21 17.56 6.10
C LYS A 37 6.90 16.24 5.72
N GLY A 38 6.96 15.28 6.64
CA GLY A 38 7.54 13.97 6.38
C GLY A 38 6.77 13.18 5.31
N GLU A 39 5.45 13.30 5.28
CA GLU A 39 4.60 12.68 4.25
C GLU A 39 4.78 13.34 2.89
N ALA A 40 4.84 14.67 2.83
CA ALA A 40 5.13 15.40 1.60
C ALA A 40 6.50 15.01 1.03
N ALA A 41 7.53 14.92 1.87
CA ALA A 41 8.87 14.49 1.46
C ALA A 41 8.88 13.05 0.91
N LYS A 42 8.16 12.14 1.55
CA LYS A 42 7.97 10.75 1.07
C LYS A 42 7.27 10.73 -0.31
N ALA A 43 6.23 11.54 -0.49
CA ALA A 43 5.50 11.63 -1.75
C ALA A 43 6.32 12.24 -2.90
N SER A 44 7.21 13.20 -2.60
CA SER A 44 8.11 13.79 -3.60
C SER A 44 9.29 12.89 -3.96
N GLY A 45 9.66 11.93 -3.11
CA GLY A 45 10.83 11.07 -3.31
C GLY A 45 10.68 9.99 -4.39
N LEU A 46 9.45 9.74 -4.88
CA LEU A 46 9.16 8.73 -5.90
C LEU A 46 8.92 9.37 -7.28
N ALA A 47 9.57 8.83 -8.31
CA ALA A 47 9.32 9.21 -9.70
C ALA A 47 7.89 8.81 -10.15
N ASP A 48 7.26 9.62 -11.00
CA ASP A 48 5.86 9.44 -11.42
C ASP A 48 5.58 8.12 -12.16
N SER A 49 6.55 7.64 -12.95
CA SER A 49 6.49 6.32 -13.59
C SER A 49 6.45 5.19 -12.54
N THR A 50 7.25 5.33 -11.47
CA THR A 50 7.31 4.36 -10.37
C THR A 50 6.02 4.37 -9.55
N LYS A 51 5.46 5.56 -9.26
CA LYS A 51 4.16 5.71 -8.60
C LYS A 51 3.05 4.99 -9.35
N SER A 52 3.03 5.15 -10.68
CA SER A 52 1.99 4.55 -11.54
C SER A 52 2.08 3.02 -11.53
N THR A 53 3.28 2.46 -11.64
CA THR A 53 3.51 1.01 -11.57
C THR A 53 3.16 0.44 -10.18
N TYR A 54 3.58 1.11 -9.11
CA TYR A 54 3.29 0.66 -7.73
C TYR A 54 1.80 0.72 -7.42
N ALA A 55 1.13 1.79 -7.85
CA ALA A 55 -0.31 1.91 -7.71
C ALA A 55 -1.08 0.79 -8.44
N ALA A 56 -0.62 0.38 -9.62
CA ALA A 56 -1.23 -0.75 -10.33
C ALA A 56 -1.15 -2.05 -9.52
N GLY A 57 -0.01 -2.32 -8.89
CA GLY A 57 0.17 -3.47 -8.00
C GLY A 57 -0.72 -3.40 -6.77
N LEU A 58 -0.77 -2.23 -6.14
CA LEU A 58 -1.60 -2.01 -4.97
C LEU A 58 -3.09 -2.18 -5.30
N ARG A 59 -3.53 -1.76 -6.49
CA ARG A 59 -4.90 -1.95 -6.94
C ARG A 59 -5.24 -3.42 -7.07
N ARG A 60 -4.34 -4.22 -7.66
CA ARG A 60 -4.53 -5.67 -7.79
C ARG A 60 -4.58 -6.36 -6.43
N TRP A 61 -3.73 -5.93 -5.50
CA TRP A 61 -3.76 -6.40 -4.11
C TRP A 61 -5.13 -6.20 -3.45
N HIS A 62 -5.67 -4.98 -3.53
CA HIS A 62 -6.97 -4.70 -2.93
C HIS A 62 -8.11 -5.43 -3.63
N GLN A 63 -8.09 -5.54 -4.96
CA GLN A 63 -9.06 -6.34 -5.71
C GLN A 63 -9.04 -7.81 -5.26
N TYR A 64 -7.86 -8.40 -5.12
CA TYR A 64 -7.71 -9.75 -4.57
C TYR A 64 -8.28 -9.84 -3.14
N CYS A 65 -7.93 -8.89 -2.26
CA CYS A 65 -8.46 -8.88 -0.90
C CYS A 65 -9.98 -8.72 -0.85
N ASP A 66 -10.58 -7.97 -1.77
CA ASP A 66 -12.03 -7.81 -1.88
C ASP A 66 -12.68 -9.12 -2.34
N LEU A 67 -12.10 -9.79 -3.34
CA LEU A 67 -12.58 -11.09 -3.86
C LEU A 67 -12.55 -12.18 -2.78
N GLU A 68 -11.48 -12.24 -1.99
CA GLU A 68 -11.31 -13.21 -0.90
C GLU A 68 -11.98 -12.76 0.42
N ASN A 69 -12.76 -11.67 0.40
CA ASN A 69 -13.45 -11.10 1.57
C ASN A 69 -12.53 -10.81 2.78
N ILE A 70 -11.28 -10.43 2.51
CA ILE A 70 -10.28 -10.12 3.54
C ILE A 70 -10.61 -8.77 4.16
N PRO A 71 -10.83 -8.69 5.49
CA PRO A 71 -11.15 -7.43 6.15
C PRO A 71 -9.97 -6.46 6.07
N HIS A 72 -10.26 -5.15 6.02
CA HIS A 72 -9.26 -4.09 5.84
C HIS A 72 -8.16 -4.08 6.90
N THR A 73 -8.47 -4.55 8.12
CA THR A 73 -7.54 -4.67 9.24
C THR A 73 -6.43 -5.70 9.02
N LEU A 74 -6.65 -6.69 8.14
CA LEU A 74 -5.68 -7.74 7.81
C LEU A 74 -4.86 -7.44 6.55
N ARG A 75 -5.21 -6.37 5.82
CA ARG A 75 -4.53 -6.01 4.55
C ARG A 75 -3.22 -5.26 4.78
N MET A 76 -3.05 -4.66 5.96
CA MET A 76 -1.83 -4.00 6.40
C MET A 76 -1.79 -3.99 7.94
N PRO A 77 -0.71 -4.50 8.56
CA PRO A 77 0.42 -5.17 7.92
C PRO A 77 -0.02 -6.50 7.28
N ALA A 78 0.38 -6.75 6.03
CA ALA A 78 0.01 -7.96 5.32
C ALA A 78 0.78 -9.17 5.87
N SER A 79 0.08 -10.24 6.23
CA SER A 79 0.74 -11.48 6.64
C SER A 79 1.40 -12.17 5.44
N ILE A 80 2.46 -12.95 5.70
CA ILE A 80 3.10 -13.76 4.66
C ILE A 80 2.11 -14.70 3.97
N THR A 81 1.16 -15.26 4.73
CA THR A 81 0.09 -16.12 4.20
C THR A 81 -0.75 -15.39 3.17
N LEU A 82 -1.14 -14.14 3.44
CA LEU A 82 -1.96 -13.36 2.52
C LEU A 82 -1.17 -12.95 1.26
N ILE A 83 0.12 -12.64 1.42
CA ILE A 83 1.01 -12.35 0.28
C ILE A 83 1.17 -13.59 -0.62
N LEU A 84 1.38 -14.77 -0.04
CA LEU A 84 1.48 -16.02 -0.80
C LEU A 84 0.15 -16.37 -1.49
N GLY A 85 -0.99 -16.14 -0.83
CA GLY A 85 -2.31 -16.29 -1.43
C GLY A 85 -2.49 -15.40 -2.67
N PHE A 86 -2.09 -14.13 -2.57
CA PHE A 86 -2.11 -13.20 -3.70
C PHE A 86 -1.22 -13.66 -4.87
N ILE A 87 -0.02 -14.15 -4.59
CA ILE A 87 0.88 -14.69 -5.62
C ILE A 87 0.26 -15.93 -6.27
N GLY A 88 -0.31 -16.84 -5.47
CA GLY A 88 -0.98 -18.04 -5.94
C GLY A 88 -2.16 -17.75 -6.86
N HIS A 89 -2.98 -16.76 -6.50
CA HIS A 89 -4.14 -16.34 -7.29
C HIS A 89 -3.76 -15.87 -8.71
N TYR A 90 -2.62 -15.19 -8.86
CA TYR A 90 -2.16 -14.69 -10.16
C TYR A 90 -1.10 -15.57 -10.84
N MET A 91 -0.74 -16.69 -10.24
CA MET A 91 0.22 -17.62 -10.81
C MET A 91 -0.31 -18.20 -12.12
N GLY A 92 0.52 -18.23 -13.16
CA GLY A 92 0.14 -18.75 -14.48
C GLY A 92 -0.79 -17.84 -15.31
N THR A 93 -1.38 -16.79 -14.72
CA THR A 93 -2.22 -15.82 -15.46
C THR A 93 -1.45 -14.59 -15.91
N VAL A 94 -0.40 -14.21 -15.17
CA VAL A 94 0.49 -13.10 -15.51
C VAL A 94 1.96 -13.50 -15.39
N SER A 95 2.85 -12.72 -16.01
CA SER A 95 4.29 -12.99 -15.92
C SER A 95 4.80 -12.85 -14.48
N GLY A 96 5.81 -13.63 -14.11
CA GLY A 96 6.46 -13.48 -12.80
C GLY A 96 7.08 -12.09 -12.59
N LEU A 97 7.49 -11.41 -13.67
CA LEU A 97 7.98 -10.02 -13.59
C LEU A 97 6.86 -9.06 -13.16
N THR A 98 5.64 -9.27 -13.66
CA THR A 98 4.46 -8.51 -13.28
C THR A 98 4.15 -8.67 -11.79
N ILE A 99 4.17 -9.92 -11.28
CA ILE A 99 3.93 -10.20 -9.85
C ILE A 99 5.00 -9.51 -8.98
N ARG A 100 6.28 -9.60 -9.35
CA ARG A 100 7.36 -8.92 -8.63
C ARG A 100 7.16 -7.40 -8.60
N SER A 101 6.75 -6.81 -9.71
CA SER A 101 6.45 -5.39 -9.80
C SER A 101 5.30 -5.00 -8.86
N TRP A 102 4.26 -5.84 -8.77
CA TRP A 102 3.16 -5.61 -7.83
C TRP A 102 3.59 -5.73 -6.37
N LEU A 103 4.37 -6.75 -6.02
CA LEU A 103 4.92 -6.91 -4.66
C LEU A 103 5.78 -5.72 -4.25
N SER A 104 6.59 -5.15 -5.16
CA SER A 104 7.32 -3.92 -4.90
C SER A 104 6.41 -2.74 -4.57
N GLY A 105 5.25 -2.63 -5.23
CA GLY A 105 4.24 -1.63 -4.92
C GLY A 105 3.63 -1.83 -3.54
N ILE A 106 3.26 -3.06 -3.19
CA ILE A 106 2.69 -3.39 -1.86
C ILE A 106 3.74 -3.15 -0.77
N ARG A 107 5.00 -3.51 -0.99
CA ARG A 107 6.12 -3.22 -0.08
C ARG A 107 6.31 -1.71 0.12
N SER A 108 6.33 -0.96 -0.98
CA SER A 108 6.48 0.50 -0.93
C SER A 108 5.34 1.14 -0.15
N TRP A 109 4.12 0.63 -0.30
CA TRP A 109 2.96 1.06 0.48
C TRP A 109 3.14 0.77 1.98
N HIS A 110 3.61 -0.41 2.38
CA HIS A 110 3.93 -0.73 3.79
C HIS A 110 4.95 0.24 4.38
N ILE A 111 6.07 0.46 3.68
CA ILE A 111 7.13 1.37 4.13
C ILE A 111 6.62 2.80 4.30
N GLN A 112 5.83 3.30 3.34
CA GLN A 112 5.32 4.67 3.40
C GLN A 112 4.37 4.91 4.57
N HIS A 113 3.56 3.90 4.90
CA HIS A 113 2.62 3.92 6.01
C HIS A 113 3.24 3.46 7.34
N GLY A 114 4.52 3.12 7.39
CA GLY A 114 5.22 2.69 8.61
C GLY A 114 4.78 1.31 9.13
N ALA A 115 4.29 0.46 8.23
CA ALA A 115 3.94 -0.92 8.53
C ALA A 115 5.13 -1.86 8.28
N PRO A 116 5.31 -2.93 9.07
CA PRO A 116 6.27 -3.98 8.77
C PRO A 116 5.93 -4.66 7.43
N TRP A 117 6.97 -5.07 6.71
CA TRP A 117 6.91 -5.80 5.44
C TRP A 117 7.64 -7.13 5.56
#